data_AF-A0A1B0DAA8-F1
#
_entry.id   AF-A0A1B0DAA8-F1
#
_cell.length_a   1.000
_cell.length_b   1.000
_cell.length_c   1.000
_cell.angle_alpha   90.00
_cell.angle_beta   90.00
_cell.angle_gamma   90.00
#
_symmetry.space_group_name_H-M   'P 1'
#
loop_
_entity.id
_entity.type
_entity.pdbx_description
1 polymer ?
#
loop_
_entity_poly.entity_id
_entity_poly.type
_entity_poly.pdbx_seq_one_letter_code
_entity_poly.pdbx_strand_id
1 'polypeptide(L)'
;MAVFPLAVASHKLQSAIVIQSKARIRPKLMVVWVVVWWSLLTGRLCESLHRHESTELLDDLSLPHHNRCEPITVSMCTDMQYNTTIMPNLIGHTKQEEAGMELVQFMPLIKVNCSPDIHFFLCTLYVPICTVLDRPIPPCRNLCESARLCEEIMQRFNFHWPENLECSKFPEAGGEEICVAENTTATAATPTAGPPLGAGGKSRRINVHKGANEHTGVGPYRNIGFVCPVQLKTPPGLGYELNVGGKVS
;
A
#
# COMPACT_ATOMS: atom_id res chain seq x y z
N MET A 1 -33.23 -98.99 -23.52
CA MET A 1 -33.49 -98.20 -22.30
C MET A 1 -32.16 -97.64 -21.80
N ALA A 2 -32.19 -96.53 -21.06
CA ALA A 2 -30.99 -95.88 -20.48
C ALA A 2 -30.33 -96.79 -19.40
N VAL A 3 -29.14 -96.53 -18.82
CA VAL A 3 -28.59 -95.27 -18.28
C VAL A 3 -27.03 -95.27 -18.28
N PHE A 4 -26.45 -94.09 -18.48
CA PHE A 4 -25.02 -93.68 -18.40
C PHE A 4 -24.63 -93.28 -16.94
N PRO A 5 -23.39 -92.89 -16.56
CA PRO A 5 -22.04 -93.39 -16.88
C PRO A 5 -21.09 -93.39 -15.63
N LEU A 6 -19.76 -93.29 -15.85
CA LEU A 6 -18.66 -92.92 -14.91
C LEU A 6 -18.13 -94.01 -13.95
N ALA A 7 -16.87 -93.97 -13.48
CA ALA A 7 -15.62 -93.43 -14.04
C ALA A 7 -14.40 -93.98 -13.27
N VAL A 8 -13.29 -94.15 -13.98
CA VAL A 8 -11.87 -94.05 -13.56
C VAL A 8 -11.50 -94.25 -12.08
N ALA A 9 -10.87 -95.41 -11.82
CA ALA A 9 -9.67 -95.63 -11.01
C ALA A 9 -9.43 -94.82 -9.70
N SER A 10 -9.92 -95.41 -8.60
CA SER A 10 -9.23 -95.52 -7.31
C SER A 10 -7.81 -96.17 -7.45
N HIS A 11 -6.79 -96.02 -6.59
CA HIS A 11 -6.64 -95.29 -5.30
C HIS A 11 -5.15 -95.30 -4.82
N LYS A 12 -4.87 -94.65 -3.67
CA LYS A 12 -3.64 -94.72 -2.81
C LYS A 12 -2.45 -93.81 -3.21
N LEU A 13 -1.71 -93.16 -2.28
CA LEU A 13 -1.88 -92.99 -0.82
C LEU A 13 -1.32 -91.62 -0.34
N GLN A 14 -1.53 -91.29 0.94
CA GLN A 14 -1.45 -89.95 1.55
C GLN A 14 -0.09 -89.23 1.55
N SER A 15 -0.17 -87.90 1.47
CA SER A 15 0.90 -86.92 1.62
C SER A 15 1.32 -86.67 3.09
N ALA A 16 2.59 -86.34 3.33
CA ALA A 16 3.07 -85.88 4.64
C ALA A 16 4.08 -84.71 4.55
N ILE A 17 3.57 -83.50 4.82
CA ILE A 17 4.15 -82.39 5.61
C ILE A 17 5.56 -81.85 5.29
N VAL A 18 5.60 -80.54 4.98
CA VAL A 18 6.78 -79.72 4.69
C VAL A 18 7.20 -78.88 5.90
N ILE A 19 8.42 -79.08 6.42
CA ILE A 19 9.16 -78.23 7.39
C ILE A 19 10.66 -78.51 7.16
N GLN A 20 11.63 -77.58 7.08
CA GLN A 20 11.63 -76.11 6.91
C GLN A 20 12.97 -75.68 6.25
N SER A 21 13.00 -74.54 5.55
CA SER A 21 14.19 -74.03 4.83
C SER A 21 15.14 -73.22 5.73
N LYS A 22 16.39 -73.66 5.91
CA LYS A 22 17.36 -72.99 6.79
C LYS A 22 18.04 -71.77 6.13
N ALA A 23 17.27 -70.70 5.93
CA ALA A 23 17.78 -69.42 5.45
C ALA A 23 18.72 -68.76 6.48
N ARG A 24 19.91 -68.34 6.02
CA ARG A 24 20.97 -67.76 6.86
C ARG A 24 20.70 -66.27 7.14
N ILE A 25 20.00 -65.99 8.24
CA ILE A 25 19.68 -64.63 8.70
C ILE A 25 20.98 -63.86 9.03
N ARG A 26 21.12 -62.64 8.51
CA ARG A 26 22.29 -61.77 8.74
C ARG A 26 22.19 -61.11 10.14
N PRO A 27 23.14 -61.32 11.07
CA PRO A 27 23.00 -60.91 12.46
C PRO A 27 22.97 -59.39 12.70
N LYS A 28 23.41 -58.57 11.72
CA LYS A 28 23.40 -57.10 11.84
C LYS A 28 22.00 -56.47 11.89
N LEU A 29 20.94 -57.17 11.44
CA LEU A 29 19.58 -56.60 11.53
C LEU A 29 19.01 -56.68 12.96
N MET A 30 19.15 -57.82 13.64
CA MET A 30 18.57 -58.03 14.98
C MET A 30 19.06 -57.00 16.01
N VAL A 31 20.34 -56.62 15.96
CA VAL A 31 20.92 -55.61 16.86
C VAL A 31 20.27 -54.24 16.66
N VAL A 32 19.98 -53.84 15.42
CA VAL A 32 19.35 -52.55 15.12
C VAL A 32 17.94 -52.47 15.71
N TRP A 33 17.13 -53.52 15.55
CA TRP A 33 15.77 -53.56 16.12
C TRP A 33 15.77 -53.56 17.65
N VAL A 34 16.72 -54.25 18.29
CA VAL A 34 16.88 -54.21 19.76
C VAL A 34 17.26 -52.80 20.25
N VAL A 35 18.19 -52.11 19.58
CA VAL A 35 18.57 -50.73 19.95
C VAL A 35 17.39 -49.77 19.76
N VAL A 36 16.67 -49.85 18.64
CA VAL A 36 15.49 -49.00 18.38
C VAL A 36 14.38 -49.24 19.42
N TRP A 37 14.07 -50.49 19.77
CA TRP A 37 13.10 -50.79 20.83
C TRP A 37 13.58 -50.36 22.22
N TRP A 38 14.87 -50.51 22.54
CA TRP A 38 15.42 -50.05 23.82
C TRP A 38 15.37 -48.51 23.95
N SER A 39 15.67 -47.78 22.88
CA SER A 39 15.54 -46.32 22.82
C SER A 39 14.08 -45.84 22.95
N LEU A 40 13.14 -46.55 22.32
CA LEU A 40 11.70 -46.27 22.47
C LEU A 40 11.20 -46.57 23.89
N LEU A 41 11.63 -47.67 24.51
CA LEU A 41 11.17 -48.09 25.83
C LEU A 41 11.76 -47.27 26.99
N THR A 42 12.94 -46.68 26.80
CA THR A 42 13.63 -45.85 27.82
C THR A 42 13.30 -44.36 27.73
N GLY A 43 12.40 -43.95 26.84
CA GLY A 43 11.95 -42.55 26.73
C GLY A 43 13.05 -41.57 26.32
N ARG A 44 14.18 -42.03 25.79
CA ARG A 44 15.30 -41.19 25.35
C ARG A 44 15.28 -40.90 23.85
N LEU A 45 14.11 -40.47 23.37
CA LEU A 45 13.98 -39.74 22.09
C LEU A 45 13.26 -38.38 22.29
N CYS A 46 13.68 -37.66 23.32
CA CYS A 46 13.67 -36.20 23.32
C CYS A 46 15.01 -35.75 23.92
N GLU A 47 15.97 -35.47 23.03
CA GLU A 47 16.76 -34.24 23.01
C GLU A 47 17.71 -34.27 21.80
N SER A 48 17.81 -33.15 21.07
CA SER A 48 18.89 -32.89 20.11
C SER A 48 18.97 -33.68 18.78
N LEU A 49 17.83 -33.86 18.07
CA LEU A 49 17.84 -33.88 16.60
C LEU A 49 16.61 -33.19 15.97
N HIS A 50 16.33 -31.97 16.43
CA HIS A 50 15.43 -31.03 15.74
C HIS A 50 15.90 -29.58 15.98
N ARG A 51 17.12 -29.26 15.57
CA ARG A 51 17.65 -27.88 15.52
C ARG A 51 18.60 -27.69 14.33
N HIS A 52 18.08 -27.97 13.12
CA HIS A 52 18.79 -27.61 11.90
C HIS A 52 17.87 -27.34 10.69
N GLU A 53 16.57 -27.12 10.91
CA GLU A 53 15.57 -26.98 9.84
C GLU A 53 14.36 -26.16 10.33
N SER A 54 14.56 -24.84 10.53
CA SER A 54 13.45 -23.87 10.69
C SER A 54 13.89 -22.40 10.72
N THR A 55 15.18 -22.09 10.95
CA THR A 55 15.66 -20.69 11.00
C THR A 55 16.15 -20.15 9.65
N GLU A 56 16.64 -20.98 8.73
CA GLU A 56 17.19 -20.50 7.44
C GLU A 56 16.12 -20.35 6.34
N LEU A 57 14.98 -21.02 6.45
CA LEU A 57 13.83 -20.87 5.53
C LEU A 57 12.93 -19.67 5.86
N LEU A 58 13.21 -18.93 6.93
CA LEU A 58 12.54 -17.66 7.26
C LEU A 58 13.40 -16.43 6.95
N ASP A 59 14.70 -16.61 6.64
CA ASP A 59 15.58 -15.55 6.12
C ASP A 59 15.52 -15.44 4.59
N ASP A 60 15.08 -16.47 3.86
CA ASP A 60 14.89 -16.42 2.39
C ASP A 60 13.61 -15.65 1.97
N LEU A 61 12.79 -15.21 2.94
CA LEU A 61 11.74 -14.19 2.74
C LEU A 61 12.23 -12.76 3.06
N SER A 62 13.52 -12.60 3.37
CA SER A 62 14.19 -11.30 3.39
C SER A 62 14.32 -10.81 1.94
N LEU A 63 13.25 -10.14 1.46
CA LEU A 63 13.29 -9.30 0.27
C LEU A 63 14.58 -8.48 0.34
N PRO A 64 15.43 -8.45 -0.72
CA PRO A 64 16.83 -8.02 -0.60
C PRO A 64 16.92 -6.62 0.01
N HIS A 65 17.18 -6.59 1.32
CA HIS A 65 17.18 -5.37 2.08
C HIS A 65 18.52 -4.68 1.85
N HIS A 66 18.55 -3.86 0.79
CA HIS A 66 19.60 -2.89 0.59
C HIS A 66 19.70 -2.05 1.87
N ASN A 67 20.85 -2.10 2.55
CA ASN A 67 21.11 -1.51 3.88
C ASN A 67 21.22 0.03 3.81
N ARG A 68 20.23 0.65 3.18
CA ARG A 68 20.14 2.07 2.78
C ARG A 68 18.86 2.73 3.28
N CYS A 69 18.04 1.97 3.99
CA CYS A 69 16.77 2.43 4.54
C CYS A 69 16.90 2.79 6.01
N GLU A 70 16.31 3.94 6.37
CA GLU A 70 16.34 4.50 7.70
C GLU A 70 14.95 5.04 8.09
N PRO A 71 14.61 5.11 9.39
CA PRO A 71 13.34 5.69 9.83
C PRO A 71 13.27 7.18 9.49
N ILE A 72 12.08 7.68 9.17
CA ILE A 72 11.89 9.09 8.83
C ILE A 72 12.08 9.98 10.07
N THR A 73 13.02 10.92 9.99
CA THR A 73 13.28 11.96 10.99
C THR A 73 12.85 13.36 10.54
N VAL A 74 12.63 13.56 9.24
CA VAL A 74 12.17 14.83 8.66
C VAL A 74 10.73 15.11 9.10
N SER A 75 10.57 16.07 10.01
CA SER A 75 9.32 16.35 10.73
C SER A 75 8.09 16.62 9.87
N MET A 76 8.26 17.20 8.68
CA MET A 76 7.16 17.43 7.74
C MET A 76 6.78 16.20 6.91
N CYS A 77 7.59 15.15 6.88
CA CYS A 77 7.29 13.89 6.19
C CYS A 77 7.06 12.71 7.16
N THR A 78 6.93 12.97 8.47
CA THR A 78 6.66 11.93 9.47
C THR A 78 5.22 11.40 9.39
N ASP A 79 4.25 12.24 9.02
CA ASP A 79 2.82 11.88 8.90
C ASP A 79 2.46 11.25 7.52
N MET A 80 3.44 10.62 6.86
CA MET A 80 3.26 9.98 5.56
C MET A 80 2.68 8.55 5.69
N GLN A 81 2.30 7.96 4.56
CA GLN A 81 1.78 6.58 4.48
C GLN A 81 2.86 5.49 4.69
N TYR A 82 4.10 5.90 4.96
CA TYR A 82 5.27 5.05 5.13
C TYR A 82 6.21 5.66 6.18
N ASN A 83 6.93 4.81 6.92
CA ASN A 83 7.73 5.21 8.09
C ASN A 83 9.25 5.15 7.84
N THR A 84 9.68 4.64 6.69
CA THR A 84 11.09 4.43 6.33
C THR A 84 11.40 5.03 4.96
N THR A 85 12.52 5.73 4.87
CA THR A 85 13.04 6.36 3.65
C THR A 85 14.30 5.66 3.17
N ILE A 86 14.59 5.70 1.87
CA ILE A 86 15.86 5.23 1.29
C ILE A 86 16.80 6.42 1.01
N MET A 87 18.10 6.23 1.25
CA MET A 87 19.13 7.25 1.01
C MET A 87 20.22 6.79 -0.01
N PRO A 88 20.74 7.68 -0.87
CA PRO A 88 20.35 9.08 -1.04
C PRO A 88 18.97 9.22 -1.67
N ASN A 89 18.38 10.39 -1.51
CA ASN A 89 17.11 10.74 -2.16
C ASN A 89 17.32 11.14 -3.64
N LEU A 90 16.23 11.46 -4.34
CA LEU A 90 16.26 11.81 -5.76
C LEU A 90 16.99 13.15 -6.06
N ILE A 91 17.19 13.99 -5.06
CA ILE A 91 17.97 15.24 -5.14
C ILE A 91 19.47 14.98 -4.92
N GLY A 92 19.86 13.79 -4.46
CA GLY A 92 21.24 13.41 -4.19
C GLY A 92 21.72 13.68 -2.76
N HIS A 93 20.84 14.15 -1.87
CA HIS A 93 21.17 14.28 -0.44
C HIS A 93 21.51 12.93 0.15
N THR A 94 22.60 12.85 0.92
CA THR A 94 23.05 11.59 1.54
C THR A 94 22.50 11.37 2.94
N LYS A 95 21.94 12.42 3.55
CA LYS A 95 21.41 12.43 4.92
C LYS A 95 20.06 13.14 5.00
N GLN A 96 19.18 12.68 5.89
CA GLN A 96 17.89 13.32 6.12
C GLN A 96 18.00 14.74 6.68
N GLU A 97 19.06 15.08 7.42
CA GLU A 97 19.24 16.44 7.93
C GLU A 97 19.46 17.46 6.79
N GLU A 98 20.22 17.10 5.75
CA GLU A 98 20.39 17.95 4.56
C GLU A 98 19.07 18.08 3.79
N ALA A 99 18.43 16.95 3.51
CA ALA A 99 17.15 16.90 2.81
C ALA A 99 16.07 17.74 3.54
N GLY A 100 15.99 17.63 4.86
CA GLY A 100 15.07 18.39 5.70
C GLY A 100 15.37 19.89 5.72
N MET A 101 16.64 20.31 5.73
CA MET A 101 17.00 21.73 5.63
C MET A 101 16.59 22.35 4.29
N GLU A 102 16.71 21.62 3.18
CA GLU A 102 16.22 22.10 1.90
C GLU A 102 14.68 22.11 1.86
N LEU A 103 14.04 21.03 2.32
CA LEU A 103 12.58 20.89 2.32
C LEU A 103 11.86 21.95 3.14
N VAL A 104 12.46 22.41 4.24
CA VAL A 104 11.95 23.51 5.08
C VAL A 104 11.71 24.80 4.28
N GLN A 105 12.46 25.05 3.20
CA GLN A 105 12.27 26.24 2.37
C GLN A 105 10.92 26.24 1.64
N PHE A 106 10.32 25.06 1.39
CA PHE A 106 9.02 24.90 0.76
C PHE A 106 7.83 24.95 1.74
N MET A 107 8.08 25.05 3.05
CA MET A 107 7.03 25.15 4.08
C MET A 107 5.98 26.24 3.81
N PRO A 108 6.31 27.44 3.29
CA PRO A 108 5.29 28.42 2.93
C PRO A 108 4.29 27.92 1.88
N LEU A 109 4.75 27.16 0.87
CA LEU A 109 3.86 26.60 -0.16
C LEU A 109 2.96 25.51 0.42
N ILE A 110 3.54 24.63 1.26
CA ILE A 110 2.79 23.58 1.98
C ILE A 110 1.72 24.21 2.89
N LYS A 111 2.04 25.29 3.61
CA LYS A 111 1.08 25.97 4.52
C LYS A 111 0.03 26.82 3.80
N VAL A 112 0.34 27.36 2.62
CA VAL A 112 -0.67 28.01 1.76
C VAL A 112 -1.56 26.96 1.06
N ASN A 113 -1.06 25.74 0.86
CA ASN A 113 -1.77 24.64 0.22
C ASN A 113 -2.32 25.02 -1.16
N CYS A 114 -1.45 25.61 -1.99
CA CYS A 114 -1.73 26.02 -3.37
C CYS A 114 -2.09 24.86 -4.31
N SER A 115 -1.66 23.64 -3.95
CA SER A 115 -2.11 22.37 -4.53
C SER A 115 -2.29 21.38 -3.38
N PRO A 116 -3.28 20.47 -3.42
CA PRO A 116 -3.38 19.37 -2.45
C PRO A 116 -2.13 18.48 -2.47
N ASP A 117 -1.52 18.31 -3.64
CA ASP A 117 -0.51 17.29 -3.90
C ASP A 117 0.92 17.77 -3.58
N ILE A 118 1.12 19.07 -3.32
CA ILE A 118 2.45 19.69 -3.13
C ILE A 118 3.24 19.03 -2.00
N HIS A 119 2.57 18.70 -0.90
CA HIS A 119 3.19 18.10 0.27
C HIS A 119 3.63 16.66 -0.01
N PHE A 120 2.75 15.86 -0.62
CA PHE A 120 3.04 14.48 -1.01
C PHE A 120 4.17 14.43 -2.05
N PHE A 121 4.09 15.24 -3.11
CA PHE A 121 5.13 15.36 -4.13
C PHE A 121 6.51 15.67 -3.52
N LEU A 122 6.60 16.71 -2.69
CA LEU A 122 7.86 17.09 -2.03
C LEU A 122 8.41 15.96 -1.14
N CYS A 123 7.58 15.30 -0.33
CA CYS A 123 8.04 14.18 0.48
C CYS A 123 8.46 12.97 -0.37
N THR A 124 7.78 12.64 -1.48
CA THR A 124 8.21 11.55 -2.37
C THR A 124 9.57 11.79 -3.04
N LEU A 125 9.97 13.06 -3.20
CA LEU A 125 11.23 13.42 -3.83
C LEU A 125 12.41 13.54 -2.84
N TYR A 126 12.17 14.17 -1.69
CA TYR A 126 13.19 14.43 -0.67
C TYR A 126 13.30 13.33 0.40
N VAL A 127 12.22 12.58 0.65
CA VAL A 127 12.13 11.51 1.66
C VAL A 127 11.45 10.28 1.02
N PRO A 128 12.03 9.72 -0.05
CA PRO A 128 11.39 8.67 -0.86
C PRO A 128 11.17 7.38 -0.06
N ILE A 129 10.01 6.76 -0.23
CA ILE A 129 9.65 5.48 0.40
C ILE A 129 10.74 4.41 0.19
N CYS A 130 11.18 3.79 1.28
CA CYS A 130 12.01 2.59 1.23
C CYS A 130 11.21 1.42 0.63
N THR A 131 11.76 0.77 -0.39
CA THR A 131 11.16 -0.43 -1.00
C THR A 131 12.22 -1.53 -1.14
N VAL A 132 11.89 -2.59 -1.88
CA VAL A 132 12.82 -3.69 -2.21
C VAL A 132 13.84 -3.33 -3.30
N LEU A 133 13.75 -2.12 -3.87
CA LEU A 133 14.70 -1.61 -4.86
C LEU A 133 15.88 -0.93 -4.14
N ASP A 134 17.06 -0.99 -4.77
CA ASP A 134 18.29 -0.32 -4.32
C ASP A 134 18.31 1.19 -4.57
N ARG A 135 17.30 1.69 -5.30
CA ARG A 135 17.15 3.06 -5.76
C ARG A 135 15.79 3.64 -5.35
N PRO A 136 15.70 4.95 -5.07
CA PRO A 136 14.43 5.62 -4.82
C PRO A 136 13.53 5.57 -6.06
N ILE A 137 12.21 5.46 -5.84
CA ILE A 137 11.20 5.50 -6.90
C ILE A 137 10.79 6.97 -7.11
N PRO A 138 10.86 7.52 -8.35
CA PRO A 138 10.50 8.91 -8.61
C PRO A 138 8.98 9.16 -8.48
N PRO A 139 8.54 10.40 -8.24
CA PRO A 139 7.14 10.78 -8.45
C PRO A 139 6.77 10.66 -9.94
N CYS A 140 5.51 10.36 -10.23
CA CYS A 140 4.99 10.39 -11.60
C CYS A 140 4.77 11.84 -12.08
N ARG A 141 4.84 12.07 -13.40
CA ARG A 141 4.70 13.40 -14.00
C ARG A 141 3.39 14.11 -13.64
N ASN A 142 2.27 13.40 -13.63
CA ASN A 142 0.96 13.96 -13.27
C ASN A 142 0.91 14.50 -11.83
N LEU A 143 1.59 13.83 -10.89
CA LEU A 143 1.73 14.29 -9.52
C LEU A 143 2.56 15.59 -9.44
N CYS A 144 3.65 15.66 -10.21
CA CYS A 144 4.43 16.89 -10.33
C CYS A 144 3.62 18.04 -10.96
N GLU A 145 2.89 17.78 -12.04
CA GLU A 145 2.08 18.81 -12.73
C GLU A 145 0.99 19.38 -11.82
N SER A 146 0.37 18.55 -10.99
CA SER A 146 -0.57 18.97 -9.95
C SER A 146 0.12 19.82 -8.87
N ALA A 147 1.29 19.41 -8.39
CA ALA A 147 2.09 20.19 -7.43
C ALA A 147 2.56 21.54 -8.03
N ARG A 148 2.87 21.57 -9.34
CA ARG A 148 3.30 22.76 -10.11
C ARG A 148 2.25 23.86 -10.20
N LEU A 149 0.99 23.62 -9.83
CA LEU A 149 0.01 24.71 -9.62
C LEU A 149 0.52 25.76 -8.60
N CYS A 150 1.42 25.38 -7.69
CA CYS A 150 2.12 26.29 -6.79
C CYS A 150 3.15 27.21 -7.48
N GLU A 151 3.51 27.00 -8.75
CA GLU A 151 4.41 27.90 -9.48
C GLU A 151 3.83 29.32 -9.61
N GLU A 152 2.51 29.46 -9.80
CA GLU A 152 1.89 30.79 -9.98
C GLU A 152 2.12 31.69 -8.74
N ILE A 153 2.03 31.13 -7.53
CA ILE A 153 2.31 31.90 -6.31
C ILE A 153 3.81 32.16 -6.12
N MET A 154 4.69 31.24 -6.50
CA MET A 154 6.15 31.47 -6.50
C MET A 154 6.52 32.66 -7.40
N GLN A 155 5.97 32.70 -8.61
CA GLN A 155 6.25 33.77 -9.58
C GLN A 155 5.80 35.15 -9.07
N ARG A 156 4.71 35.26 -8.30
CA ARG A 156 4.29 36.52 -7.66
C ARG A 156 5.32 37.07 -6.65
N PHE A 157 6.17 36.21 -6.09
CA PHE A 157 7.25 36.57 -5.18
C PHE A 157 8.64 36.53 -5.86
N ASN A 158 8.69 36.56 -7.20
CA ASN A 158 9.91 36.50 -8.01
C ASN A 158 10.74 35.21 -7.82
N PHE A 159 10.13 34.12 -7.36
CA PHE A 159 10.71 32.78 -7.36
C PHE A 159 10.23 31.99 -8.59
N HIS A 160 11.12 31.18 -9.17
CA HIS A 160 10.80 30.28 -10.27
C HIS A 160 10.68 28.84 -9.78
N TRP A 161 9.94 28.00 -10.51
CA TRP A 161 9.92 26.56 -10.25
C TRP A 161 11.36 26.00 -10.39
N PRO A 162 11.91 25.30 -9.37
CA PRO A 162 13.28 24.83 -9.41
C PRO A 162 13.53 23.77 -10.49
N GLU A 163 14.70 23.81 -11.12
CA GLU A 163 15.02 22.89 -12.24
C GLU A 163 15.04 21.41 -11.80
N ASN A 164 15.33 21.12 -10.53
CA ASN A 164 15.26 19.77 -9.95
C ASN A 164 13.82 19.29 -9.69
N LEU A 165 12.83 20.17 -9.76
CA LEU A 165 11.40 19.83 -9.67
C LEU A 165 10.70 19.84 -11.05
N GLU A 166 11.42 20.09 -12.15
CA GLU A 166 10.83 20.28 -13.48
C GLU A 166 10.15 18.98 -14.00
N CYS A 167 8.84 19.03 -14.24
CA CYS A 167 8.03 17.82 -14.43
C CYS A 167 8.38 16.99 -15.67
N SER A 168 9.05 17.58 -16.67
CA SER A 168 9.58 16.85 -17.82
C SER A 168 10.66 15.81 -17.47
N LYS A 169 11.28 15.92 -16.28
CA LYS A 169 12.26 14.96 -15.76
C LYS A 169 11.64 13.69 -15.17
N PHE A 170 10.32 13.67 -14.97
CA PHE A 170 9.62 12.53 -14.35
C PHE A 170 8.90 11.65 -15.39
N PRO A 171 8.81 10.32 -15.14
CA PRO A 171 8.12 9.37 -16.01
C PRO A 171 6.59 9.52 -15.94
N GLU A 172 5.90 8.99 -16.95
CA GLU A 172 4.44 8.98 -17.01
C GLU A 172 3.85 7.80 -16.23
N ALA A 173 2.73 8.03 -15.55
CA ALA A 173 2.04 6.99 -14.79
C ALA A 173 1.55 5.86 -15.71
N GLY A 174 1.98 4.62 -15.45
CA GLY A 174 1.69 3.46 -16.29
C GLY A 174 2.62 3.27 -17.49
N GLY A 175 3.73 4.02 -17.57
CA GLY A 175 4.80 3.82 -18.54
C GLY A 175 5.72 2.63 -18.21
N GLU A 176 6.87 2.57 -18.89
CA GLU A 176 7.89 1.51 -18.70
C GLU A 176 8.61 1.61 -17.33
N GLU A 177 8.72 2.81 -16.76
CA GLU A 177 9.33 3.06 -15.46
C GLU A 177 8.28 3.23 -14.36
N ILE A 178 8.50 2.53 -13.23
CA ILE A 178 7.63 2.62 -12.05
C ILE A 178 7.82 3.98 -11.37
N CYS A 179 6.72 4.64 -11.03
CA CYS A 179 6.71 5.91 -10.33
C CYS A 179 5.59 5.99 -9.28
N VAL A 180 5.70 6.93 -8.34
CA VAL A 180 4.72 7.19 -7.29
C VAL A 180 3.68 8.22 -7.75
N ALA A 181 2.41 7.83 -7.76
CA ALA A 181 1.27 8.73 -7.97
C ALA A 181 0.30 8.61 -6.79
N GLU A 182 -0.48 9.66 -6.55
CA GLU A 182 -1.61 9.60 -5.61
C GLU A 182 -2.78 8.81 -6.21
N ASN A 183 -3.51 8.06 -5.39
CA ASN A 183 -4.51 7.08 -5.83
C ASN A 183 -5.88 7.71 -6.15
N THR A 184 -5.89 8.88 -6.79
CA THR A 184 -7.08 9.60 -7.26
C THR A 184 -7.65 8.94 -8.53
N THR A 185 -8.16 7.72 -8.36
CA THR A 185 -8.89 6.91 -9.34
C THR A 185 -8.20 6.68 -10.69
N ALA A 186 -7.68 5.46 -10.88
CA ALA A 186 -7.25 4.94 -12.17
C ALA A 186 -8.35 5.07 -13.25
N THR A 187 -8.29 6.17 -14.01
CA THR A 187 -8.99 6.40 -15.27
C THR A 187 -7.97 6.56 -16.40
N ALA A 188 -6.94 5.69 -16.39
CA ALA A 188 -5.93 5.59 -17.44
C ALA A 188 -6.27 4.41 -18.36
N ALA A 189 -6.93 4.75 -19.47
CA ALA A 189 -7.09 4.01 -20.73
C ALA A 189 -6.77 2.49 -20.79
N THR A 190 -7.82 1.67 -20.87
CA THR A 190 -7.80 0.39 -21.60
C THR A 190 -7.99 0.65 -23.11
N PRO A 191 -7.30 -0.04 -24.03
CA PRO A 191 -7.31 0.31 -25.46
C PRO A 191 -8.60 -0.08 -26.22
N THR A 192 -9.09 0.88 -27.01
CA THR A 192 -9.86 0.79 -28.27
C THR A 192 -10.89 -0.32 -28.48
N ALA A 193 -12.19 0.04 -28.45
CA ALA A 193 -13.23 -0.55 -29.32
C ALA A 193 -14.48 0.36 -29.48
N GLY A 194 -14.59 1.06 -30.63
CA GLY A 194 -15.86 1.47 -31.28
C GLY A 194 -16.82 2.48 -30.60
N PRO A 195 -17.28 3.53 -31.31
CA PRO A 195 -18.34 4.43 -30.81
C PRO A 195 -19.75 3.94 -31.21
N PRO A 196 -20.79 4.31 -30.44
CA PRO A 196 -22.10 4.62 -31.00
C PRO A 196 -22.53 6.07 -30.74
N LEU A 197 -23.22 6.66 -31.71
CA LEU A 197 -23.73 8.03 -31.63
C LEU A 197 -24.99 8.15 -30.76
N GLY A 198 -25.02 9.19 -29.91
CA GLY A 198 -26.14 10.12 -29.79
C GLY A 198 -27.34 9.75 -28.90
N ALA A 199 -27.55 10.57 -27.85
CA ALA A 199 -28.82 11.24 -27.57
C ALA A 199 -28.61 12.31 -26.48
N GLY A 200 -29.22 13.50 -26.64
CA GLY A 200 -28.98 14.64 -25.75
C GLY A 200 -29.93 14.75 -24.55
N GLY A 201 -29.46 15.38 -23.46
CA GLY A 201 -30.25 15.79 -22.30
C GLY A 201 -29.96 17.25 -21.94
N LYS A 202 -30.99 18.11 -21.93
CA LYS A 202 -30.82 19.57 -21.81
C LYS A 202 -30.58 20.03 -20.37
N SER A 203 -29.62 20.92 -20.17
CA SER A 203 -29.45 21.69 -18.92
C SER A 203 -30.71 22.49 -18.61
N ARG A 204 -31.23 22.35 -17.39
CA ARG A 204 -32.43 23.06 -16.91
C ARG A 204 -32.04 24.01 -15.77
N ARG A 205 -31.74 25.27 -16.12
CA ARG A 205 -31.73 26.37 -15.14
C ARG A 205 -33.14 26.50 -14.54
N ILE A 206 -33.25 26.60 -13.22
CA ILE A 206 -34.50 26.99 -12.55
C ILE A 206 -34.29 28.37 -11.93
N ASN A 207 -34.92 29.38 -12.51
CA ASN A 207 -35.13 30.67 -11.86
C ASN A 207 -36.39 30.57 -10.98
N VAL A 208 -36.24 30.60 -9.66
CA VAL A 208 -37.38 30.76 -8.75
C VAL A 208 -37.61 32.26 -8.50
N HIS A 209 -38.85 32.70 -8.68
CA HIS A 209 -39.25 34.10 -8.52
C HIS A 209 -39.43 34.49 -7.04
N LYS A 210 -39.35 35.80 -6.76
CA LYS A 210 -39.84 36.41 -5.53
C LYS A 210 -41.30 36.00 -5.27
N GLY A 211 -41.58 35.57 -4.04
CA GLY A 211 -42.93 35.44 -3.49
C GLY A 211 -42.87 35.71 -1.98
N ALA A 212 -43.67 36.66 -1.51
CA ALA A 212 -43.80 36.94 -0.08
C ALA A 212 -45.04 36.23 0.46
N ASN A 213 -44.94 35.61 1.64
CA ASN A 213 -46.03 35.60 2.61
C ASN A 213 -45.53 35.31 4.03
N GLU A 214 -46.35 35.66 5.01
CA GLU A 214 -46.11 35.58 6.44
C GLU A 214 -46.68 34.28 7.07
N HIS A 215 -46.52 34.15 8.40
CA HIS A 215 -47.14 33.20 9.34
C HIS A 215 -46.42 31.86 9.68
N THR A 216 -45.75 31.90 10.85
CA THR A 216 -45.84 30.96 12.00
C THR A 216 -45.76 29.43 11.80
N GLY A 217 -44.78 28.78 12.45
CA GLY A 217 -44.98 27.41 12.97
C GLY A 217 -43.77 26.47 13.13
N VAL A 218 -43.09 26.51 14.30
CA VAL A 218 -42.46 25.37 15.02
C VAL A 218 -41.50 24.41 14.27
N GLY A 219 -40.19 24.49 14.55
CA GLY A 219 -39.17 23.46 14.23
C GLY A 219 -37.73 23.96 14.49
N PRO A 220 -36.81 23.18 15.10
CA PRO A 220 -35.73 23.76 15.89
C PRO A 220 -34.41 24.01 15.15
N TYR A 221 -34.25 25.16 14.50
CA TYR A 221 -32.91 25.76 14.33
C TYR A 221 -32.60 26.66 15.53
N ARG A 222 -31.71 26.19 16.40
CA ARG A 222 -31.10 27.04 17.44
C ARG A 222 -30.22 28.08 16.74
N ASN A 223 -30.73 29.30 16.58
CA ASN A 223 -29.90 30.47 16.33
C ASN A 223 -29.06 30.73 17.59
N ILE A 224 -27.92 30.05 17.68
CA ILE A 224 -26.87 30.37 18.63
C ILE A 224 -26.28 31.69 18.12
N GLY A 225 -26.82 32.81 18.61
CA GLY A 225 -26.44 34.13 18.14
C GLY A 225 -24.94 34.34 18.33
N PHE A 226 -24.20 34.49 17.24
CA PHE A 226 -22.79 34.83 17.28
C PHE A 226 -22.63 36.27 17.80
N VAL A 227 -22.51 36.39 19.12
CA VAL A 227 -22.12 37.64 19.77
C VAL A 227 -20.64 37.85 19.48
N CYS A 228 -20.33 38.75 18.56
CA CYS A 228 -18.94 39.07 18.21
C CYS A 228 -18.21 39.61 19.46
N PRO A 229 -17.10 38.99 19.91
CA PRO A 229 -16.31 39.49 21.03
C PRO A 229 -15.85 40.92 20.77
N VAL A 230 -15.81 41.76 21.81
CA VAL A 230 -15.47 43.19 21.68
C VAL A 230 -14.09 43.46 21.05
N GLN A 231 -13.18 42.49 21.11
CA GLN A 231 -11.85 42.55 20.50
C GLN A 231 -11.83 42.33 18.98
N LEU A 232 -12.93 41.82 18.40
CA LEU A 232 -13.09 41.57 16.96
C LEU A 232 -14.07 42.57 16.31
N LYS A 233 -14.38 43.66 17.01
CA LYS A 233 -15.31 44.69 16.53
C LYS A 233 -14.57 45.75 15.70
N THR A 234 -14.98 45.89 14.44
CA THR A 234 -14.43 46.87 13.50
C THR A 234 -14.50 48.30 14.06
N PRO A 235 -13.42 49.10 14.00
CA PRO A 235 -13.47 50.54 14.29
C PRO A 235 -14.39 51.26 13.29
N PRO A 236 -15.29 52.14 13.74
CA PRO A 236 -16.22 52.84 12.84
C PRO A 236 -15.45 53.72 11.85
N GLY A 237 -15.67 53.50 10.55
CA GLY A 237 -15.05 54.27 9.45
C GLY A 237 -14.20 53.46 8.47
N LEU A 238 -13.91 52.18 8.75
CA LEU A 238 -13.30 51.25 7.79
C LEU A 238 -14.41 50.52 7.02
N GLY A 239 -14.63 50.89 5.76
CA GLY A 239 -15.74 50.43 4.92
C GLY A 239 -15.61 49.00 4.39
N TYR A 240 -15.40 48.01 5.27
CA TYR A 240 -15.60 46.60 4.94
C TYR A 240 -16.87 46.08 5.63
N GLU A 241 -17.74 45.46 4.85
CA GLU A 241 -19.11 45.16 5.25
C GLU A 241 -19.41 43.68 4.93
N LEU A 242 -19.48 42.84 5.97
CA LEU A 242 -19.53 41.39 5.81
C LEU A 242 -20.98 40.90 5.62
N ASN A 243 -21.43 40.85 4.37
CA ASN A 243 -22.78 40.39 4.03
C ASN A 243 -22.95 38.88 4.20
N VAL A 244 -23.52 38.46 5.33
CA VAL A 244 -23.95 37.08 5.58
C VAL A 244 -25.48 37.01 5.52
N GLY A 245 -26.02 36.24 4.56
CA GLY A 245 -27.47 35.98 4.48
C GLY A 245 -28.34 37.20 4.15
N GLY A 246 -27.79 38.25 3.54
CA GLY A 246 -28.55 39.42 3.10
C GLY A 246 -28.88 40.44 4.19
N LYS A 247 -28.22 40.36 5.35
CA LYS A 247 -28.14 41.49 6.28
C LYS A 247 -26.75 42.12 6.27
N VAL A 248 -26.79 43.44 6.21
CA VAL A 248 -25.66 44.37 6.20
C VAL A 248 -25.38 44.80 7.65
N SER A 249 -24.13 44.83 8.09
CA SER A 249 -23.72 45.22 9.45
C SER A 249 -22.27 45.69 9.54
#